data_AF-A0A349SXS3-F1
#
_entry.id   AF-A0A349SXS3-F1
#
_cell.length_a   1.000
_cell.length_b   1.000
_cell.length_c   1.000
_cell.angle_alpha   90.00
_cell.angle_beta   90.00
_cell.angle_gamma   90.00
#
_symmetry.space_group_name_H-M   'P 1'
#
loop_
_entity.id
_entity.type
_entity.pdbx_description
1 polymer ?
#
loop_
_entity_poly.entity_id
_entity_poly.type
_entity_poly.pdbx_seq_one_letter_code
_entity_poly.pdbx_strand_id
1 'polypeptide(L)'
;MALDTAGQNIFTTDSSGQMLWATPQVFALFEAALVDSKWLDSILAPLLRAWLSRQPEQGRKLPLDAPLKKLQCKYLGEINTNEHLFRVFEEDGGTDEDALKKAFVLTDREAEVLLWIANGKTNREIAQILEMSPRTVNKHLEQVFRKLGVENRTAAASVAIRLLSESGRLG
;
A
#
# COMPACT_ATOMS: atom_id res chain seq x y z
N MET A 1 10.07 -2.68 -31.65
CA MET A 1 8.72 -2.78 -31.06
C MET A 1 8.72 -1.93 -29.81
N ALA A 2 8.19 -0.70 -29.90
CA ALA A 2 7.97 0.14 -28.74
C ALA A 2 6.73 -0.41 -28.04
N LEU A 3 6.91 -1.01 -26.87
CA LEU A 3 5.78 -1.39 -26.04
C LEU A 3 5.16 -0.08 -25.53
N ASP A 4 3.90 0.18 -25.87
CA ASP A 4 3.11 1.29 -25.33
C ASP A 4 3.06 1.16 -23.80
N THR A 5 4.04 1.78 -23.13
CA THR A 5 4.26 1.72 -21.67
C THR A 5 3.76 3.01 -21.00
N ALA A 6 2.74 3.65 -21.59
CA ALA A 6 2.14 4.84 -21.02
C ALA A 6 1.35 4.45 -19.75
N GLY A 7 1.91 4.75 -18.58
CA GLY A 7 1.24 4.59 -17.28
C GLY A 7 1.68 3.40 -16.43
N GLN A 8 2.73 2.66 -16.80
CA GLN A 8 3.19 1.54 -15.98
C GLN A 8 4.47 1.89 -15.20
N ASN A 9 4.46 1.68 -13.88
CA ASN A 9 5.60 1.87 -12.98
C ASN A 9 6.59 0.71 -13.11
N ILE A 10 7.28 0.65 -14.24
CA ILE A 10 8.10 -0.51 -14.62
C ILE A 10 9.57 -0.12 -14.69
N PHE A 11 10.43 -1.03 -14.24
CA PHE A 11 11.88 -0.97 -14.44
C PHE A 11 12.44 -2.36 -14.70
N THR A 12 13.62 -2.41 -15.29
CA THR A 12 14.36 -3.64 -15.54
C THR A 12 15.71 -3.61 -14.85
N THR A 13 16.20 -4.80 -14.50
CA THR A 13 17.56 -4.99 -14.00
C THR A 13 18.26 -6.13 -14.70
N ASP A 14 19.58 -6.16 -14.62
CA ASP A 14 20.34 -7.37 -14.93
C ASP A 14 20.32 -8.38 -13.75
N SER A 15 20.96 -9.55 -13.90
CA SER A 15 21.10 -10.54 -12.80
C SER A 15 22.00 -10.04 -11.66
N SER A 16 22.77 -8.98 -11.87
CA SER A 16 23.55 -8.33 -10.81
C SER A 16 22.70 -7.33 -9.99
N GLY A 17 21.44 -7.13 -10.38
CA GLY A 17 20.52 -6.18 -9.77
C GLY A 17 20.72 -4.74 -10.24
N GLN A 18 21.61 -4.49 -11.20
CA GLN A 18 21.83 -3.15 -11.73
C GLN A 18 20.66 -2.76 -12.62
N MET A 19 20.12 -1.56 -12.41
CA MET A 19 19.02 -1.04 -13.20
C MET A 19 19.47 -0.74 -14.64
N LEU A 20 18.77 -1.30 -15.62
CA LEU A 20 19.06 -1.11 -17.04
C LEU A 20 18.25 0.07 -17.60
N TRP A 21 16.95 0.07 -17.34
CA TRP A 21 16.06 1.18 -17.65
C TRP A 21 14.88 1.21 -16.69
N ALA A 22 14.23 2.38 -16.57
CA ALA A 22 13.01 2.55 -15.81
C ALA A 22 12.10 3.57 -16.48
N THR A 23 10.79 3.46 -16.28
CA THR A 23 9.85 4.47 -16.78
C THR A 23 9.96 5.77 -15.96
N PRO A 24 9.62 6.94 -16.53
CA PRO A 24 9.62 8.22 -15.82
C PRO A 24 8.83 8.19 -14.50
N GLN A 25 7.75 7.40 -14.43
CA GLN A 25 6.94 7.24 -13.24
C GLN A 25 7.70 6.53 -12.11
N VAL A 26 8.59 5.58 -12.42
CA VAL A 26 9.46 4.94 -11.41
C VAL A 26 10.41 5.95 -10.80
N PHE A 27 11.02 6.81 -11.63
CA PHE A 27 11.89 7.86 -11.12
C PHE A 27 11.13 8.84 -10.23
N ALA A 28 9.92 9.24 -10.61
CA ALA A 28 9.06 10.08 -9.77
C ALA A 28 8.71 9.40 -8.43
N LEU A 29 8.44 8.09 -8.42
CA LEU A 29 8.19 7.33 -7.19
C LEU A 29 9.42 7.25 -6.28
N PHE A 30 10.58 6.99 -6.86
CA PHE A 30 11.85 6.97 -6.13
C PHE A 30 12.20 8.33 -5.55
N GLU A 31 12.06 9.39 -6.33
CA GLU A 31 12.25 10.77 -5.88
C GLU A 31 11.30 11.10 -4.72
N ALA A 32 10.00 10.77 -4.85
CA ALA A 32 9.02 10.96 -3.78
C ALA A 32 9.31 10.12 -2.51
N ALA A 33 10.10 9.05 -2.64
CA ALA A 33 10.55 8.20 -1.53
C ALA A 33 11.93 8.62 -0.96
N LEU A 34 12.56 9.68 -1.48
CA LEU A 34 13.95 10.07 -1.25
C LEU A 34 14.96 8.95 -1.55
N VAL A 35 14.71 8.19 -2.61
CA VAL A 35 15.66 7.22 -3.15
C VAL A 35 16.61 7.95 -4.10
N ASP A 36 17.88 8.02 -3.72
CA ASP A 36 18.96 8.55 -4.55
C ASP A 36 19.75 7.42 -5.25
N SER A 37 20.67 7.79 -6.13
CA SER A 37 21.52 6.82 -6.84
C SER A 37 22.35 5.95 -5.89
N LYS A 38 22.78 6.51 -4.76
CA LYS A 38 23.54 5.78 -3.75
C LYS A 38 22.73 4.67 -3.12
N TRP A 39 21.45 4.90 -2.83
CA TRP A 39 20.53 3.89 -2.33
C TRP A 39 20.26 2.81 -3.39
N LEU A 40 20.09 3.19 -4.66
CA LEU A 40 19.91 2.22 -5.75
C LEU A 40 21.11 1.26 -5.83
N ASP A 41 22.34 1.78 -5.80
CA ASP A 41 23.54 0.96 -5.93
C ASP A 41 23.90 0.19 -4.64
N SER A 42 23.65 0.78 -3.47
CA SER A 42 24.08 0.19 -2.18
C SER A 42 23.03 -0.71 -1.54
N ILE A 43 21.74 -0.51 -1.87
CA ILE A 43 20.62 -1.22 -1.25
C ILE A 43 19.85 -2.02 -2.30
N LEU A 44 19.33 -1.38 -3.35
CA LEU A 44 18.47 -2.06 -4.32
C LEU A 44 19.22 -3.13 -5.11
N ALA A 45 20.38 -2.82 -5.68
CA ALA A 45 21.12 -3.76 -6.52
C ALA A 45 21.56 -5.04 -5.76
N PRO A 46 22.20 -4.96 -4.57
CA PRO A 46 22.55 -6.15 -3.80
C PRO A 46 21.33 -6.96 -3.35
N LEU A 47 20.24 -6.29 -3.00
CA LEU A 47 18.98 -6.91 -2.61
C LEU A 47 18.35 -7.69 -3.77
N LEU A 48 18.25 -7.08 -4.95
CA LEU A 48 17.74 -7.73 -6.15
C LEU A 48 18.64 -8.89 -6.58
N ARG A 49 19.96 -8.72 -6.54
CA ARG A 49 20.91 -9.81 -6.84
C ARG A 49 20.69 -11.03 -5.93
N ALA A 50 20.65 -10.82 -4.62
CA ALA A 50 20.44 -11.90 -3.65
C ALA A 50 19.04 -12.53 -3.75
N TRP A 51 18.06 -11.76 -4.23
CA TRP A 51 16.70 -12.23 -4.44
C TRP A 51 16.56 -13.03 -5.72
N LEU A 52 17.10 -12.54 -6.84
CA LEU A 52 17.12 -13.19 -8.15
C LEU A 52 17.93 -14.49 -8.14
N SER A 53 19.01 -14.57 -7.35
CA SER A 53 19.78 -15.81 -7.19
C SER A 53 18.97 -16.97 -6.61
N ARG A 54 17.79 -16.69 -6.03
CA ARG A 54 16.84 -17.70 -5.53
C ARG A 54 15.80 -18.13 -6.58
N GLN A 55 15.94 -17.69 -7.83
CA GLN A 55 15.01 -17.97 -8.94
C GLN A 55 13.53 -17.77 -8.54
N PRO A 56 13.16 -16.53 -8.23
CA PRO A 56 11.82 -16.23 -7.76
C PRO A 56 10.77 -16.40 -8.86
N GLU A 57 9.60 -16.91 -8.47
CA GLU A 57 8.47 -17.09 -9.38
C GLU A 57 7.90 -15.75 -9.87
N GLN A 58 7.33 -15.76 -11.07
CA GLN A 58 6.62 -14.62 -11.63
C GLN A 58 5.48 -14.20 -10.69
N GLY A 59 5.37 -12.90 -10.46
CA GLY A 59 4.35 -12.30 -9.60
C GLY A 59 4.75 -12.21 -8.12
N ARG A 60 5.89 -12.77 -7.72
CA ARG A 60 6.41 -12.63 -6.37
C ARG A 60 6.73 -11.17 -6.06
N LYS A 61 6.33 -10.73 -4.86
CA LYS A 61 6.57 -9.38 -4.36
C LYS A 61 7.82 -9.32 -3.49
N LEU A 62 8.51 -8.19 -3.55
CA LEU A 62 9.71 -7.87 -2.79
C LEU A 62 9.51 -6.49 -2.16
N PRO A 63 9.44 -6.39 -0.83
CA PRO A 63 9.40 -5.09 -0.16
C PRO A 63 10.71 -4.33 -0.36
N LEU A 64 10.59 -3.03 -0.54
CA LEU A 64 11.69 -2.07 -0.60
C LEU A 64 11.53 -1.09 0.56
N ASP A 65 12.42 -1.17 1.54
CA ASP A 65 12.51 -0.23 2.65
C ASP A 65 13.18 1.08 2.18
N ALA A 66 12.44 1.85 1.38
CA ALA A 66 12.89 3.17 0.96
C ALA A 66 12.74 4.20 2.11
N PRO A 67 13.54 5.29 2.11
CA PRO A 67 13.66 6.18 3.27
C PRO A 67 12.36 6.85 3.73
N LEU A 68 11.50 7.32 2.82
CA LEU A 68 10.24 7.99 3.18
C LEU A 68 8.99 7.16 2.94
N LYS A 69 9.05 6.16 2.06
CA LYS A 69 7.88 5.41 1.61
C LYS A 69 8.17 3.92 1.59
N LYS A 70 7.17 3.12 1.93
CA LYS A 70 7.24 1.67 1.72
C LYS A 70 6.91 1.37 0.27
N LEU A 71 7.94 1.03 -0.49
CA LEU A 71 7.77 0.63 -1.88
C LEU A 71 7.72 -0.90 -1.95
N GLN A 72 7.05 -1.43 -2.95
CA GLN A 72 7.07 -2.84 -3.28
C GLN A 72 7.40 -3.01 -4.75
N CYS A 73 8.22 -4.02 -5.05
CA CYS A 73 8.44 -4.46 -6.40
C CYS A 73 7.80 -5.82 -6.62
N LYS A 74 7.06 -5.97 -7.71
CA LYS A 74 6.55 -7.25 -8.19
C LYS A 74 7.39 -7.68 -9.37
N TYR A 75 7.94 -8.89 -9.29
CA TYR A 75 8.65 -9.47 -10.40
C TYR A 75 7.67 -9.90 -11.49
N LEU A 76 7.88 -9.42 -12.71
CA LEU A 76 7.04 -9.71 -13.87
C LEU A 76 7.62 -10.80 -14.77
N GLY A 77 8.86 -11.22 -14.53
CA GLY A 77 9.53 -12.27 -15.29
C GLY A 77 10.81 -11.78 -15.96
N GLU A 78 11.43 -12.66 -16.74
CA GLU A 78 12.61 -12.37 -17.55
C GLU A 78 12.17 -12.01 -18.97
N ILE A 79 12.71 -10.93 -19.55
CA ILE A 79 12.43 -10.49 -20.92
C ILE A 79 13.41 -11.13 -21.91
N ASN A 80 14.69 -11.09 -21.57
CA ASN A 80 15.82 -11.60 -22.37
C ASN A 80 16.79 -12.32 -21.43
N THR A 81 17.75 -13.07 -21.99
CA THR A 81 18.84 -13.66 -21.20
C THR A 81 19.53 -12.57 -20.39
N ASN A 82 19.37 -12.60 -19.06
CA ASN A 82 19.91 -11.62 -18.10
C ASN A 82 19.16 -10.26 -18.00
N GLU A 83 17.88 -10.18 -18.39
CA GLU A 83 17.05 -8.98 -18.21
C GLU A 83 15.76 -9.30 -17.46
N HIS A 84 15.65 -8.79 -16.23
CA HIS A 84 14.55 -9.05 -15.31
C HIS A 84 13.62 -7.85 -15.22
N LEU A 85 12.32 -8.08 -15.45
CA LEU A 85 11.29 -7.05 -15.41
C LEU A 85 10.64 -6.98 -14.03
N PHE A 86 10.55 -5.76 -13.52
CA PHE A 86 9.88 -5.46 -12.26
C PHE A 86 8.85 -4.36 -12.45
N ARG A 87 7.77 -4.45 -11.71
CA ARG A 87 6.85 -3.34 -11.49
C ARG A 87 7.03 -2.84 -10.08
N VAL A 88 7.45 -1.59 -9.92
CA VAL A 88 7.40 -0.92 -8.62
C VAL A 88 6.01 -0.34 -8.42
N PHE A 89 5.56 -0.34 -7.20
CA PHE A 89 4.41 0.41 -6.76
C PHE A 89 4.73 0.87 -5.36
N GLU A 90 4.19 2.00 -4.95
CA GLU A 90 4.04 2.22 -3.52
C GLU A 90 3.23 1.04 -3.00
N GLU A 91 3.55 0.52 -1.83
CA GLU A 91 2.58 -0.32 -1.14
C GLU A 91 1.30 0.52 -1.03
N ASP A 92 0.35 0.26 -1.94
CA ASP A 92 -0.77 1.14 -2.19
C ASP A 92 -1.48 1.36 -0.87
N GLY A 93 -1.65 2.65 -0.54
CA GLY A 93 -1.47 3.18 0.80
C GLY A 93 -2.29 2.55 1.91
N GLY A 94 -1.73 1.54 2.56
CA GLY A 94 -2.31 0.90 3.74
C GLY A 94 -3.70 0.32 3.49
N THR A 95 -4.25 -0.40 4.47
CA THR A 95 -5.64 -0.87 4.35
C THR A 95 -6.61 0.32 4.28
N ASP A 96 -7.89 0.10 3.94
CA ASP A 96 -8.92 1.13 4.12
C ASP A 96 -8.89 1.70 5.55
N GLU A 97 -8.44 0.90 6.52
CA GLU A 97 -8.21 1.27 7.91
C GLU A 97 -7.05 2.26 8.02
N ASP A 98 -5.90 2.04 7.37
CA ASP A 98 -4.81 3.03 7.33
C ASP A 98 -5.23 4.36 6.70
N ALA A 99 -6.06 4.32 5.65
CA ALA A 99 -6.59 5.54 5.03
C ALA A 99 -7.46 6.32 6.02
N LEU A 100 -8.39 5.64 6.68
CA LEU A 100 -9.23 6.22 7.74
C LEU A 100 -8.39 6.70 8.94
N LYS A 101 -7.37 5.92 9.32
CA LYS A 101 -6.45 6.20 10.41
C LYS A 101 -5.69 7.49 10.17
N LYS A 102 -5.11 7.66 8.97
CA LYS A 102 -4.37 8.86 8.59
C LYS A 102 -5.27 10.07 8.45
N ALA A 103 -6.44 9.91 7.83
CA ALA A 103 -7.36 11.02 7.60
C ALA A 103 -7.94 11.60 8.89
N PHE A 104 -8.23 10.75 9.89
CA PHE A 104 -8.89 11.18 11.13
C PHE A 104 -8.06 10.98 12.40
N VAL A 105 -6.75 10.69 12.25
CA VAL A 105 -5.82 10.43 13.36
C VAL A 105 -6.39 9.39 14.34
N LEU A 106 -6.90 8.29 13.78
CA LEU A 106 -7.46 7.19 14.55
C LEU A 106 -6.34 6.29 15.10
N THR A 107 -6.68 5.50 16.11
CA THR A 107 -5.90 4.30 16.47
C THR A 107 -6.23 3.16 15.51
N ASP A 108 -5.44 2.10 15.51
CA ASP A 108 -5.69 0.91 14.69
C ASP A 108 -7.11 0.37 14.92
N ARG A 109 -7.49 0.11 16.19
CA ARG A 109 -8.82 -0.40 16.54
C ARG A 109 -9.97 0.54 16.15
N GLU A 110 -9.78 1.85 16.26
CA GLU A 110 -10.81 2.82 15.86
C GLU A 110 -11.03 2.82 14.35
N ALA A 111 -9.95 2.67 13.57
CA ALA A 111 -10.03 2.56 12.12
C ALA A 111 -10.68 1.27 11.65
N GLU A 112 -10.33 0.12 12.24
CA GLU A 112 -10.99 -1.18 12.00
C GLU A 112 -12.50 -1.07 12.27
N VAL A 113 -12.89 -0.51 13.42
CA VAL A 113 -14.30 -0.33 13.78
C VAL A 113 -14.99 0.55 12.75
N LEU A 114 -14.44 1.72 12.41
CA LEU A 114 -15.03 2.64 11.45
C LEU A 114 -15.17 2.03 10.05
N LEU A 115 -14.21 1.21 9.61
CA LEU A 115 -14.30 0.49 8.35
C LEU A 115 -15.51 -0.46 8.34
N TRP A 116 -15.71 -1.22 9.41
CA TRP A 116 -16.87 -2.12 9.48
C TRP A 116 -18.21 -1.38 9.62
N ILE A 117 -18.20 -0.18 10.20
CA ILE A 117 -19.36 0.73 10.16
C ILE A 117 -19.70 1.13 8.73
N ALA A 118 -18.70 1.52 7.93
CA ALA A 118 -18.87 1.86 6.52
C ALA A 118 -19.41 0.68 5.69
N ASN A 119 -19.02 -0.55 6.06
CA ASN A 119 -19.54 -1.80 5.50
C ASN A 119 -20.92 -2.23 6.06
N GLY A 120 -21.57 -1.40 6.88
CA GLY A 120 -22.91 -1.66 7.39
C GLY A 120 -23.02 -2.66 8.54
N LYS A 121 -21.91 -3.08 9.16
CA LYS A 121 -21.91 -4.11 10.22
C LYS A 121 -22.37 -3.57 11.57
N THR A 122 -23.32 -4.24 12.22
CA THR A 122 -23.77 -3.89 13.57
C THR A 122 -22.66 -4.07 14.61
N ASN A 123 -22.78 -3.42 15.78
CA ASN A 123 -21.74 -3.50 16.81
C ASN A 123 -21.54 -4.94 17.33
N ARG A 124 -22.56 -5.79 17.23
CA ARG A 124 -22.45 -7.23 17.57
C ARG A 124 -21.64 -7.98 16.52
N GLU A 125 -21.85 -7.73 15.23
CA GLU A 125 -21.05 -8.32 14.15
C GLU A 125 -19.61 -7.82 14.22
N ILE A 126 -19.39 -6.53 14.44
CA ILE A 126 -18.04 -5.95 14.60
C ILE A 126 -17.31 -6.59 15.78
N ALA A 127 -18.01 -6.76 16.91
CA ALA A 127 -17.47 -7.42 18.09
C ALA A 127 -17.03 -8.87 17.78
N GLN A 128 -17.81 -9.60 16.98
CA GLN A 128 -17.46 -10.95 16.54
C GLN A 128 -16.27 -10.94 15.58
N ILE A 129 -16.24 -10.03 14.60
CA ILE A 129 -15.17 -9.94 13.60
C ILE A 129 -13.84 -9.56 14.23
N LEU A 130 -13.83 -8.59 15.15
CA LEU A 130 -12.62 -8.07 15.80
C LEU A 130 -12.30 -8.75 17.14
N GLU A 131 -12.97 -9.87 17.44
CA GLU A 131 -12.78 -10.67 18.66
C GLU A 131 -12.78 -9.83 19.95
N MET A 132 -13.77 -8.93 20.08
CA MET A 132 -13.92 -8.04 21.23
C MET A 132 -15.36 -7.94 21.71
N SER A 133 -15.61 -7.31 22.86
CA SER A 133 -16.99 -7.17 23.37
C SER A 133 -17.75 -6.05 22.63
N PRO A 134 -19.08 -6.15 22.45
CA PRO A 134 -19.90 -5.05 21.92
C PRO A 134 -19.77 -3.75 22.73
N ARG A 135 -19.49 -3.85 24.03
CA ARG A 135 -19.21 -2.70 24.90
C ARG A 135 -17.89 -2.02 24.53
N THR A 136 -16.88 -2.78 24.14
CA THR A 136 -15.59 -2.27 23.65
C THR A 136 -15.78 -1.55 22.32
N VAL A 137 -16.57 -2.12 21.40
CA VAL A 137 -16.91 -1.47 20.13
C VAL A 137 -17.60 -0.12 20.37
N ASN A 138 -18.57 -0.05 21.30
CA ASN A 138 -19.22 1.22 21.66
C ASN A 138 -18.21 2.28 22.15
N LYS A 139 -17.25 1.90 22.99
CA LYS A 139 -16.21 2.82 23.46
C LYS A 139 -15.35 3.35 22.31
N HIS A 140 -14.97 2.49 21.36
CA HIS A 140 -14.24 2.93 20.16
C HIS A 140 -15.10 3.89 19.32
N LEU A 141 -16.39 3.61 19.16
CA LEU A 141 -17.30 4.50 18.42
C LEU A 141 -17.42 5.89 19.04
N GLU A 142 -17.50 5.99 20.37
CA GLU A 142 -17.50 7.28 21.06
C GLU A 142 -16.25 8.11 20.74
N GLN A 143 -15.08 7.47 20.70
CA GLN A 143 -13.83 8.15 20.31
C GLN A 143 -13.80 8.50 18.83
N VAL A 144 -14.25 7.59 17.96
CA VAL A 144 -14.37 7.82 16.51
C VAL A 144 -15.28 9.02 16.23
N PHE A 145 -16.48 9.07 16.81
CA PHE A 145 -17.42 10.18 16.64
C PHE A 145 -16.81 11.51 17.04
N ARG A 146 -16.11 11.55 18.18
CA ARG A 146 -15.39 12.74 18.63
C ARG A 146 -14.28 13.17 17.66
N LYS A 147 -13.51 12.22 17.11
CA LYS A 147 -12.41 12.50 16.17
C LYS A 147 -12.90 12.92 14.78
N LEU A 148 -14.03 12.36 14.33
CA LEU A 148 -14.67 12.70 13.06
C LEU A 148 -15.51 13.99 13.14
N GLY A 149 -15.81 14.48 14.35
CA GLY A 149 -16.68 15.64 14.55
C GLY A 149 -18.14 15.36 14.18
N VAL A 150 -18.60 14.11 14.35
CA VAL A 150 -19.95 13.66 14.01
C VAL A 150 -20.69 13.15 15.24
N GLU A 151 -22.02 13.16 15.20
CA GLU A 151 -22.85 12.83 16.36
C GLU A 151 -23.44 11.42 16.33
N ASN A 152 -23.41 10.75 15.16
CA ASN A 152 -24.05 9.46 15.00
C ASN A 152 -23.35 8.53 14.01
N ARG A 153 -23.72 7.25 14.10
CA ARG A 153 -23.19 6.16 13.28
C ARG A 153 -23.38 6.38 11.78
N THR A 154 -24.53 6.87 11.36
CA THR A 154 -24.83 7.09 9.94
C THR A 154 -23.93 8.17 9.36
N ALA A 155 -23.72 9.26 10.09
CA ALA A 155 -22.79 10.31 9.72
C ALA A 155 -21.35 9.79 9.65
N ALA A 156 -20.90 9.01 10.63
CA ALA A 156 -19.58 8.38 10.61
C ALA A 156 -19.39 7.44 9.40
N ALA A 157 -20.39 6.63 9.09
CA ALA A 157 -20.39 5.75 7.92
C ALA A 157 -20.27 6.56 6.62
N SER A 158 -21.06 7.62 6.48
CA SER A 158 -21.05 8.47 5.29
C SER A 158 -19.69 9.14 5.06
N VAL A 159 -19.05 9.65 6.12
CA VAL A 159 -17.71 10.24 6.06
C VAL A 159 -16.68 9.21 5.60
N ALA A 160 -16.70 8.01 6.17
CA ALA A 160 -15.79 6.95 5.80
C ALA A 160 -15.98 6.51 4.33
N ILE A 161 -17.22 6.28 3.90
CA ILE A 161 -17.54 5.90 2.51
C ILE A 161 -17.04 6.96 1.53
N ARG A 162 -17.24 8.25 1.84
CA ARG A 162 -16.79 9.36 0.99
C ARG A 162 -15.28 9.38 0.82
N LEU A 163 -14.53 9.23 1.92
CA LEU A 163 -13.06 9.20 1.87
C LEU A 163 -12.55 8.02 1.02
N LEU A 164 -13.15 6.85 1.20
CA LEU A 164 -12.75 5.62 0.51
C LEU A 164 -13.12 5.64 -0.99
N SER A 165 -14.24 6.28 -1.35
CA SER A 165 -14.62 6.47 -2.76
C SER A 165 -13.77 7.52 -3.46
N GLU A 166 -13.43 8.63 -2.79
CA GLU A 166 -12.48 9.64 -3.30
C GLU A 166 -11.08 9.05 -3.51
N SER A 167 -10.73 8.00 -2.78
CA SER A 167 -9.46 7.28 -2.92
C SER A 167 -9.45 6.19 -4.01
N GLY A 168 -10.57 5.95 -4.72
CA GLY A 168 -10.66 4.93 -5.77
C GLY A 168 -10.58 3.47 -5.29
N ARG A 169 -10.86 3.20 -4.00
CA ARG A 169 -10.68 1.88 -3.36
C ARG A 169 -11.97 1.06 -3.20
N LEU A 170 -13.14 1.65 -3.46
CA LEU A 170 -14.41 0.95 -3.50
C LEU A 170 -14.83 0.71 -4.96
N GLY A 171 -14.33 -0.38 -5.54
CA GLY A 171 -14.67 -0.86 -6.89
C GLY A 171 -14.45 -2.36 -7.00
#